data_AF-C7Q5N6-F1
#
_entry.id   AF-C7Q5N6-F1
#
_cell.length_a   1.000
_cell.length_b   1.000
_cell.length_c   1.000
_cell.angle_alpha   90.00
_cell.angle_beta   90.00
_cell.angle_gamma   90.00
#
_symmetry.space_group_name_H-M   'P 1'
#
loop_
_entity.id
_entity.type
_entity.pdbx_description
1 polymer ?
#
loop_
_entity_poly.entity_id
_entity_poly.type
_entity_poly.pdbx_seq_one_letter_code
_entity_poly.pdbx_strand_id
1 'polypeptide(L)'
;MRNRAATLTGAVAVIAILAGVLWYANRPAPSPAKAGDCITAPSGGSFKTVGCTDHGAAFKVAAVLATGDSNGCDAYPAVVMSVVDENHTKTLCLDSAK
;
A
#
# COMPACT_ATOMS: atom_id res chain seq x y z
N MET A 1 42.44 18.56 24.82
CA MET A 1 41.02 18.13 24.77
C MET A 1 40.49 18.27 23.34
N ARG A 2 40.77 17.33 22.42
CA ARG A 2 40.40 17.50 20.99
C ARG A 2 40.01 16.23 20.23
N ASN A 3 39.75 15.12 20.94
CA ASN A 3 39.47 13.82 20.30
C ASN A 3 38.10 13.23 20.68
N ARG A 4 37.28 13.91 21.51
CA ARG A 4 35.96 13.42 21.92
C ARG A 4 34.84 13.80 20.94
N ALA A 5 35.02 14.86 20.15
CA ALA A 5 34.01 15.33 19.19
C ALA A 5 33.95 14.48 17.91
N ALA A 6 35.09 14.00 17.42
CA ALA A 6 35.15 13.19 16.20
C ALA A 6 34.57 11.77 16.39
N THR A 7 34.74 11.17 17.56
CA THR A 7 34.19 9.85 17.90
C THR A 7 32.69 9.87 18.14
N LEU A 8 32.15 10.93 18.74
CA LEU A 8 30.70 11.10 18.93
C LEU A 8 29.96 11.22 17.59
N THR A 9 30.52 11.94 16.63
CA THR A 9 29.85 12.19 15.33
C THR A 9 29.82 10.93 14.45
N GLY A 10 30.91 10.16 14.43
CA GLY A 10 30.97 8.88 13.71
C GLY A 10 30.05 7.81 14.30
N ALA A 11 29.99 7.71 15.63
CA ALA A 11 29.11 6.76 16.31
C ALA A 11 27.62 7.06 16.06
N VAL A 12 27.22 8.34 16.07
CA VAL A 12 25.83 8.75 15.79
C VAL A 12 25.43 8.42 14.35
N ALA A 13 26.33 8.63 13.37
CA ALA A 13 26.07 8.29 11.98
C ALA A 13 25.84 6.78 11.79
N VAL A 14 26.66 5.94 12.43
CA VAL A 14 26.50 4.47 12.38
C VAL A 14 25.19 4.04 13.04
N ILE A 15 24.84 4.60 14.19
CA ILE A 15 23.57 4.30 14.88
C ILE A 15 22.37 4.70 14.02
N ALA A 16 22.42 5.88 13.37
CA ALA A 16 21.34 6.33 12.49
C ALA A 16 21.15 5.43 11.26
N ILE A 17 22.26 4.97 10.65
CA ILE A 17 22.20 4.02 9.53
C ILE A 17 21.58 2.69 9.99
N LEU A 18 22.06 2.13 11.09
CA LEU A 18 21.54 0.86 11.63
C LEU A 18 20.07 0.96 12.03
N ALA A 19 19.66 2.07 12.65
CA ALA A 19 18.27 2.34 12.97
C ALA A 19 17.41 2.47 11.71
N GLY A 20 17.91 3.13 10.66
CA GLY A 20 17.23 3.22 9.36
C GLY A 20 17.05 1.87 8.68
N VAL A 21 18.07 1.02 8.69
CA VAL A 21 18.01 -0.35 8.16
C VAL A 21 17.01 -1.20 8.95
N LEU A 22 17.07 -1.14 10.28
CA LEU A 22 16.15 -1.89 11.15
C LEU A 22 14.70 -1.42 10.98
N TRP A 23 14.49 -0.11 10.85
CA TRP A 23 13.16 0.44 10.58
C TRP A 23 12.65 0.04 9.20
N TYR A 24 13.49 0.09 8.16
CA TYR A 24 13.09 -0.33 6.83
C TYR A 24 12.71 -1.81 6.77
N ALA A 25 13.46 -2.67 7.47
CA ALA A 25 13.19 -4.09 7.56
C ALA A 25 11.91 -4.40 8.35
N ASN A 26 11.58 -3.60 9.37
CA ASN A 26 10.43 -3.83 10.27
C ASN A 26 9.27 -2.86 10.05
N ARG A 27 9.23 -2.16 8.91
CA ARG A 27 8.19 -1.16 8.66
C ARG A 27 6.83 -1.87 8.54
N PRO A 28 5.77 -1.35 9.16
CA PRO A 28 4.44 -1.92 9.04
C PRO A 28 4.06 -2.00 7.56
N ALA A 29 3.53 -3.14 7.14
CA ALA A 29 2.92 -3.24 5.82
C ALA A 29 1.78 -2.21 5.71
N PRO A 30 1.58 -1.57 4.53
CA PRO A 30 0.43 -0.73 4.33
C PRO A 30 -0.85 -1.51 4.63
N SER A 31 -1.80 -0.86 5.31
CA SER A 31 -3.06 -1.51 5.65
C SER A 31 -3.76 -1.99 4.37
N PRO A 32 -4.29 -3.23 4.35
CA PRO A 32 -5.01 -3.71 3.19
C PRO A 32 -6.26 -2.85 2.97
N ALA A 33 -6.49 -2.45 1.72
CA ALA A 33 -7.67 -1.68 1.36
C ALA A 33 -8.95 -2.46 1.68
N LYS A 34 -10.00 -1.73 2.05
CA LYS A 34 -11.30 -2.25 2.44
C LYS A 34 -12.38 -1.76 1.48
N ALA A 35 -13.52 -2.45 1.45
CA ALA A 35 -14.69 -1.96 0.74
C ALA A 35 -15.04 -0.53 1.22
N GLY A 36 -15.25 0.38 0.28
CA GLY A 36 -15.49 1.80 0.52
C GLY A 36 -14.26 2.69 0.35
N ASP A 37 -13.04 2.15 0.43
CA ASP A 37 -11.81 2.92 0.25
C ASP A 37 -11.66 3.41 -1.19
N CYS A 38 -11.08 4.59 -1.38
CA CYS A 38 -10.65 5.04 -2.69
C CYS A 38 -9.15 4.82 -2.86
N ILE A 39 -8.76 4.44 -4.05
CA ILE A 39 -7.38 4.11 -4.38
C ILE A 39 -6.91 4.85 -5.63
N THR A 40 -5.61 5.07 -5.73
CA THR A 40 -4.99 5.56 -6.95
C THR A 40 -5.10 4.55 -8.07
N ALA A 41 -4.92 4.99 -9.33
CA ALA A 41 -4.80 4.07 -10.44
C ALA A 41 -3.65 3.08 -10.16
N PRO A 42 -3.87 1.76 -10.30
CA PRO A 42 -2.82 0.79 -10.06
C PRO A 42 -1.69 1.01 -11.07
N SER A 43 -0.50 1.32 -10.58
CA SER A 43 0.69 1.55 -11.39
C SER A 43 1.74 0.53 -10.99
N GLY A 44 2.15 -0.33 -11.92
CA GLY A 44 3.13 -1.39 -11.66
C GLY A 44 2.65 -2.41 -10.60
N GLY A 45 1.36 -2.78 -10.63
CA GLY A 45 0.77 -3.76 -9.70
C GLY A 45 0.55 -3.26 -8.26
N SER A 46 0.83 -1.98 -8.00
CA SER A 46 0.66 -1.35 -6.69
C SER A 46 -0.39 -0.25 -6.76
N PHE A 47 -1.19 -0.10 -5.70
CA PHE A 47 -2.09 1.03 -5.51
C PHE A 47 -1.92 1.61 -4.11
N LYS A 48 -2.35 2.85 -3.92
CA LYS A 48 -2.38 3.51 -2.61
C LYS A 48 -3.81 3.83 -2.26
N THR A 49 -4.20 3.56 -1.03
CA THR A 49 -5.44 4.10 -0.46
C THR A 49 -5.29 5.61 -0.24
N VAL A 50 -6.24 6.37 -0.74
CA VAL A 50 -6.34 7.83 -0.68
C VAL A 50 -7.75 8.23 -0.25
N GLY A 51 -7.95 9.49 0.11
CA GLY A 51 -9.30 10.00 0.33
C GLY A 51 -10.09 9.98 -0.98
N CYS A 52 -11.38 9.66 -0.94
CA CYS A 52 -12.22 9.67 -2.14
C CYS A 52 -12.35 11.06 -2.79
N THR A 53 -12.06 12.12 -2.03
CA THR A 53 -12.03 13.51 -2.53
C THR A 53 -10.65 13.95 -3.03
N ASP A 54 -9.62 13.09 -2.90
CA ASP A 54 -8.30 13.42 -3.40
C ASP A 54 -8.29 13.37 -4.94
N HIS A 55 -7.60 14.33 -5.55
CA HIS A 55 -7.42 14.38 -7.01
C HIS A 55 -6.70 13.13 -7.58
N GLY A 56 -6.06 12.33 -6.72
CA GLY A 56 -5.43 11.07 -7.08
C GLY A 56 -6.35 9.84 -6.97
N ALA A 57 -7.58 9.97 -6.48
CA ALA A 57 -8.53 8.86 -6.39
C ALA A 57 -9.02 8.50 -7.80
N ALA A 58 -8.67 7.30 -8.27
CA ALA A 58 -9.08 6.80 -9.58
C ALA A 58 -10.17 5.73 -9.47
N PHE A 59 -10.12 4.92 -8.42
CA PHE A 59 -11.06 3.82 -8.21
C PHE A 59 -11.57 3.80 -6.78
N LYS A 60 -12.78 3.29 -6.58
CA LYS A 60 -13.35 2.97 -5.28
C LYS A 60 -13.44 1.45 -5.13
N VAL A 61 -12.99 0.92 -4.01
CA VAL A 61 -13.09 -0.50 -3.71
C VAL A 61 -14.55 -0.82 -3.41
N ALA A 62 -15.22 -1.50 -4.33
CA ALA A 62 -16.60 -1.96 -4.14
C ALA A 62 -16.66 -3.13 -3.16
N ALA A 63 -15.72 -4.07 -3.29
CA ALA A 63 -15.63 -5.24 -2.41
C ALA A 63 -14.20 -5.80 -2.38
N VAL A 64 -13.90 -6.53 -1.29
CA VAL A 64 -12.71 -7.36 -1.18
C VAL A 64 -13.18 -8.78 -0.90
N LEU A 65 -12.94 -9.67 -1.85
CA LEU A 65 -13.39 -11.05 -1.79
C LEU A 65 -12.22 -11.94 -1.41
N ALA A 66 -12.48 -12.95 -0.58
CA ALA A 66 -11.50 -13.99 -0.23
C ALA A 66 -11.42 -15.07 -1.33
N THR A 67 -11.37 -14.64 -2.58
CA THR A 67 -11.28 -15.48 -3.78
C THR A 67 -10.06 -15.03 -4.58
N GLY A 68 -9.35 -15.94 -5.23
CA GLY A 68 -8.20 -15.62 -6.09
C GLY A 68 -8.54 -15.49 -7.58
N ASP A 69 -9.79 -15.14 -7.90
CA ASP A 69 -10.31 -15.19 -9.25
C ASP A 69 -10.96 -13.84 -9.61
N SER A 70 -10.54 -13.29 -10.76
CA SER A 70 -11.08 -12.10 -11.39
C SER A 70 -12.61 -12.15 -11.56
N ASN A 71 -13.19 -13.33 -11.78
CA ASN A 71 -14.64 -13.52 -11.90
C ASN A 71 -15.38 -13.37 -10.56
N GLY A 72 -14.67 -13.28 -9.43
CA GLY A 72 -15.28 -13.05 -8.12
C GLY A 72 -16.15 -11.78 -8.09
N CYS A 73 -15.85 -10.81 -8.96
CA CYS A 73 -16.55 -9.54 -9.02
C CYS A 73 -17.85 -9.56 -9.86
N ASP A 74 -18.26 -10.69 -10.44
CA ASP A 74 -19.45 -10.78 -11.31
C ASP A 74 -20.76 -10.40 -10.59
N ALA A 75 -20.81 -10.57 -9.27
CA ALA A 75 -21.94 -10.14 -8.44
C ALA A 75 -22.04 -8.61 -8.27
N TYR A 76 -21.06 -7.84 -8.76
CA TYR A 76 -20.95 -6.40 -8.58
C TYR A 76 -20.99 -5.68 -9.94
N PRO A 77 -22.20 -5.35 -10.45
CA PRO A 77 -22.37 -4.83 -11.81
C PRO A 77 -21.75 -3.44 -12.04
N ALA A 78 -21.43 -2.71 -10.98
CA ALA A 78 -20.75 -1.41 -11.06
C ALA A 78 -19.22 -1.54 -11.16
N VAL A 79 -18.66 -2.74 -10.98
CA VAL A 79 -17.21 -2.95 -11.01
C VAL A 79 -16.71 -2.86 -12.43
N VAL A 80 -15.72 -2.00 -12.64
CA VAL A 80 -15.07 -1.80 -13.93
C VAL A 80 -13.75 -2.54 -14.03
N MET A 81 -13.18 -2.98 -12.89
CA MET A 81 -11.90 -3.66 -12.84
C MET A 81 -11.81 -4.59 -11.63
N SER A 82 -11.27 -5.79 -11.83
CA SER A 82 -10.91 -6.73 -10.76
C SER A 82 -9.39 -6.83 -10.64
N VAL A 83 -8.86 -6.77 -9.42
CA VAL A 83 -7.43 -6.97 -9.14
C VAL A 83 -7.29 -8.19 -8.24
N VAL A 84 -6.64 -9.22 -8.74
CA VAL A 84 -6.29 -10.41 -7.96
C VAL A 84 -4.93 -10.18 -7.31
N ASP A 85 -4.77 -10.57 -6.05
CA ASP A 85 -3.49 -10.52 -5.37
C ASP A 85 -2.49 -11.53 -5.97
N GLU A 86 -1.20 -11.28 -5.77
CA GLU A 86 -0.13 -12.14 -6.30
C GLU A 86 -0.25 -13.60 -5.82
N ASN A 87 -0.81 -13.82 -4.62
CA ASN A 87 -0.98 -15.16 -4.06
C ASN A 87 -2.28 -15.85 -4.48
N HIS A 88 -3.11 -15.24 -5.33
CA HIS A 88 -4.42 -15.78 -5.73
C HIS A 88 -5.30 -16.20 -4.53
N THR A 89 -5.31 -15.39 -3.49
CA THR A 89 -6.14 -15.58 -2.28
C THR A 89 -7.23 -14.53 -2.13
N LYS A 90 -7.09 -13.38 -2.80
CA LYS A 90 -7.99 -12.23 -2.68
C LYS A 90 -8.20 -11.53 -4.01
N THR A 91 -9.43 -11.05 -4.20
CA THR A 91 -9.83 -10.26 -5.36
C THR A 91 -10.43 -8.96 -4.88
N LEU A 92 -9.85 -7.84 -5.33
CA LEU A 92 -10.39 -6.51 -5.12
C LEU A 92 -11.26 -6.16 -6.31
N CYS A 93 -12.50 -5.80 -6.03
CA CYS A 93 -13.46 -5.33 -7.02
C CYS A 93 -13.49 -3.81 -6.98
N LEU A 94 -13.16 -3.18 -8.10
CA LEU A 94 -12.95 -1.74 -8.22
C LEU A 94 -14.03 -1.11 -9.11
N ASP A 95 -14.76 -0.19 -8.52
CA ASP A 95 -15.68 0.72 -9.20
C ASP A 95 -14.95 2.02 -9.55
N SER A 96 -15.51 2.81 -10.47
CA SER A 96 -15.01 4.14 -10.80
C SER A 96 -15.11 5.06 -9.58
N ALA A 97 -14.02 5.74 -9.21
CA ALA A 97 -14.11 6.79 -8.20
C ALA A 97 -14.97 7.94 -8.75
N LYS A 98 -15.97 8.37 -7.98
CA LYS A 98 -16.92 9.42 -8.36
C LYS A 98 -16.64 10.68 -7.59
#